data_AF-A0A4R3Z8Y9-F1
#
_entry.id   AF-A0A4R3Z8Y9-F1
#
_cell.length_a   1.000
_cell.length_b   1.000
_cell.length_c   1.000
_cell.angle_alpha   90.00
_cell.angle_beta   90.00
_cell.angle_gamma   90.00
#
_symmetry.space_group_name_H-M   'P 1'
#
loop_
_entity.id
_entity.type
_entity.pdbx_description
1 polymer ?
#
loop_
_entity_poly.entity_id
_entity_poly.type
_entity_poly.pdbx_seq_one_letter_code
_entity_poly.pdbx_strand_id
1 'polypeptide(L)'
;MNSDELLKVYEIESERLLIRSKISRNKEEGHEEGLEEGLKEGLKEGRKEGQIELAILLIETKYHKSGEWLKQCIPQQMKHFHELFVQNISYDDLKKAMAIDKD
;
A
#
# COMPACT_ATOMS: atom_id res chain seq x y z
N MET A 1 -57.32 -20.56 2.35
CA MET A 1 -56.43 -19.40 2.22
C MET A 1 -57.12 -18.40 1.31
N ASN A 2 -57.35 -17.17 1.78
CA ASN A 2 -58.02 -16.14 0.96
C ASN A 2 -56.99 -15.39 0.08
N SER A 3 -57.48 -14.58 -0.86
CA SER A 3 -56.63 -13.84 -1.80
C SER A 3 -55.65 -12.90 -1.10
N ASP A 4 -56.05 -12.30 0.03
CA ASP A 4 -55.24 -11.34 0.77
C ASP A 4 -54.10 -12.03 1.53
N GLU A 5 -54.34 -13.24 2.06
CA GLU A 5 -53.31 -14.10 2.66
C GLU A 5 -52.28 -14.55 1.62
N LEU A 6 -52.73 -14.91 0.41
CA LEU A 6 -51.85 -15.25 -0.71
C LEU A 6 -50.96 -14.06 -1.11
N LEU A 7 -51.55 -12.87 -1.24
CA LEU A 7 -50.82 -11.65 -1.59
C LEU A 7 -49.74 -11.32 -0.56
N LYS A 8 -50.06 -11.39 0.73
CA LYS A 8 -49.09 -11.17 1.82
C LYS A 8 -47.92 -12.16 1.78
N VAL A 9 -48.17 -13.42 1.44
CA VAL A 9 -47.10 -14.42 1.28
C VAL A 9 -46.16 -14.05 0.13
N TYR A 10 -46.72 -13.59 -1.00
CA TYR A 10 -45.90 -13.13 -2.13
C TYR A 10 -45.07 -11.88 -1.79
N GLU A 11 -45.65 -10.91 -1.07
CA GLU A 11 -44.93 -9.71 -0.62
C GLU A 11 -43.75 -10.08 0.30
N ILE A 12 -43.97 -10.94 1.29
CA ILE A 12 -42.92 -11.41 2.20
C ILE A 12 -41.81 -12.14 1.43
N GLU A 13 -42.17 -12.99 0.47
CA GLU A 13 -41.16 -13.72 -0.31
C GLU A 13 -40.36 -12.78 -1.24
N SER A 14 -41.02 -11.79 -1.82
CA SER A 14 -40.37 -10.74 -2.62
C SER A 14 -39.38 -9.93 -1.77
N GLU A 15 -39.76 -9.51 -0.57
CA GLU A 15 -38.88 -8.80 0.36
C GLU A 15 -37.67 -9.65 0.76
N ARG A 16 -37.88 -10.94 1.04
CA ARG A 16 -36.79 -11.87 1.37
C ARG A 16 -35.80 -12.01 0.22
N LEU A 17 -36.28 -12.12 -1.01
CA LEU A 17 -35.41 -12.17 -2.20
C LEU A 17 -34.62 -10.87 -2.38
N LEU A 18 -35.27 -9.72 -2.16
CA LEU A 18 -34.59 -8.43 -2.23
C LEU A 18 -33.50 -8.30 -1.17
N ILE A 19 -33.78 -8.69 0.07
CA ILE A 19 -32.81 -8.67 1.18
C ILE A 19 -31.63 -9.60 0.85
N ARG A 20 -31.89 -10.82 0.38
CA ARG A 20 -30.84 -11.77 0.00
C ARG A 20 -29.97 -11.23 -1.13
N SER A 21 -30.59 -10.62 -2.14
CA SER A 21 -29.87 -9.99 -3.26
C SER A 21 -28.98 -8.84 -2.79
N LYS A 22 -29.48 -7.97 -1.90
CA LYS A 22 -28.69 -6.90 -1.30
C LYS A 22 -27.50 -7.45 -0.49
N ILE A 23 -27.72 -8.47 0.34
CA ILE A 23 -26.63 -9.09 1.12
C ILE A 23 -25.56 -9.69 0.21
N SER A 24 -25.96 -10.38 -0.88
CA SER A 24 -25.00 -10.94 -1.84
C SER A 24 -24.16 -9.85 -2.49
N ARG A 25 -24.78 -8.79 -3.00
CA ARG A 25 -24.07 -7.67 -3.63
C ARG A 25 -23.11 -6.99 -2.67
N ASN A 26 -23.57 -6.66 -1.45
CA ASN A 26 -22.69 -6.03 -0.47
C ASN A 26 -21.48 -6.91 -0.10
N LYS A 27 -21.64 -8.23 -0.10
CA LYS A 27 -20.54 -9.16 0.15
C LYS A 27 -19.55 -9.21 -1.01
N GLU A 28 -20.06 -9.20 -2.24
CA GLU A 28 -19.24 -9.15 -3.46
C GLU A 28 -18.46 -7.82 -3.54
N GLU A 29 -19.14 -6.70 -3.36
CA GLU A 29 -18.54 -5.35 -3.35
C GLU A 29 -17.45 -5.25 -2.27
N GLY A 30 -17.73 -5.65 -1.03
CA GLY A 30 -16.74 -5.60 0.05
C GLY A 30 -15.54 -6.54 -0.18
N HIS A 31 -15.73 -7.65 -0.89
CA HIS A 31 -14.62 -8.52 -1.28
C HIS A 31 -13.76 -7.88 -2.38
N GLU A 32 -14.38 -7.28 -3.40
CA GLU A 32 -13.67 -6.58 -4.47
C GLU A 32 -12.88 -5.38 -3.95
N GLU A 33 -13.50 -4.54 -3.11
CA GLU A 33 -12.84 -3.40 -2.47
C GLU A 33 -11.63 -3.84 -1.63
N GLY A 34 -11.80 -4.86 -0.78
CA GLY A 34 -10.71 -5.37 0.04
C GLY A 34 -9.55 -5.96 -0.78
N LEU A 35 -9.84 -6.60 -1.91
CA LEU A 35 -8.82 -7.10 -2.82
C LEU A 35 -8.06 -5.97 -3.53
N GLU A 36 -8.78 -4.94 -3.99
CA GLU A 36 -8.18 -3.78 -4.66
C GLU A 36 -7.27 -2.99 -3.70
N GLU A 37 -7.76 -2.72 -2.49
CA GLU A 37 -6.99 -2.03 -1.45
C GLU A 37 -5.73 -2.82 -1.08
N GLY A 38 -5.88 -4.12 -0.80
CA GLY A 38 -4.75 -4.98 -0.45
C GLY A 38 -3.69 -5.05 -1.56
N LEU A 39 -4.11 -5.15 -2.83
CA LEU A 39 -3.19 -5.15 -3.96
C LEU A 39 -2.46 -3.81 -4.09
N LYS A 40 -3.18 -2.69 -3.94
CA LYS A 40 -2.62 -1.34 -4.04
C LYS A 40 -1.60 -1.06 -2.94
N GLU A 41 -1.89 -1.46 -1.70
CA GLU A 41 -0.97 -1.32 -0.58
C GLU A 41 0.26 -2.21 -0.77
N GLY A 42 0.06 -3.49 -1.14
CA GLY A 42 1.16 -4.42 -1.38
C GLY A 42 2.10 -3.94 -2.49
N LEU A 43 1.57 -3.44 -3.61
CA LEU A 43 2.38 -2.86 -4.69
C LEU A 43 3.12 -1.60 -4.26
N LYS A 44 2.51 -0.76 -3.41
CA LYS A 44 3.16 0.44 -2.88
C LYS A 44 4.31 0.08 -1.96
N GLU A 45 4.15 -0.91 -1.10
CA GLU A 45 5.20 -1.35 -0.18
C GLU A 45 6.35 -2.02 -0.92
N GLY A 46 6.06 -2.95 -1.83
CA GLY A 46 7.09 -3.61 -2.64
C GLY A 46 7.89 -2.63 -3.50
N ARG A 47 7.28 -1.55 -4.01
CA ARG A 47 8.01 -0.48 -4.71
C ARG A 47 8.97 0.28 -3.78
N LYS A 48 8.59 0.54 -2.53
CA LYS A 48 9.48 1.20 -1.56
C LYS A 48 10.65 0.29 -1.19
N GLU A 49 10.39 -0.98 -0.91
CA GLU A 49 11.44 -1.96 -0.60
C GLU A 49 12.45 -2.06 -1.75
N GLY A 50 11.97 -2.20 -2.98
CA GLY A 50 12.84 -2.25 -4.16
C GLY A 50 13.65 -0.95 -4.38
N GLN A 51 13.10 0.22 -4.05
CA GLN A 51 13.85 1.49 -4.10
C GLN A 51 14.97 1.53 -3.06
N ILE A 52 14.74 1.02 -1.85
CA ILE A 52 15.75 0.93 -0.80
C ILE A 52 16.86 -0.06 -1.20
N GLU A 53 16.50 -1.25 -1.68
CA GLU A 53 17.47 -2.25 -2.15
C GLU A 53 18.35 -1.71 -3.28
N LEU A 54 17.75 -1.03 -4.25
CA LEU A 54 18.50 -0.39 -5.32
C LEU A 54 19.45 0.70 -4.78
N ALA A 55 18.99 1.52 -3.83
CA ALA A 55 19.82 2.54 -3.21
C ALA A 55 21.01 1.93 -2.44
N ILE A 56 20.81 0.81 -1.75
CA ILE A 56 21.89 0.06 -1.08
C ILE A 56 22.92 -0.40 -2.11
N LEU A 57 22.48 -1.02 -3.20
CA LEU A 57 23.38 -1.47 -4.27
C LEU A 57 24.18 -0.31 -4.88
N LEU A 58 23.54 0.84 -5.07
CA LEU A 58 24.19 2.05 -5.58
C LEU A 58 25.26 2.58 -4.62
N ILE A 59 24.98 2.59 -3.31
CA ILE A 59 25.97 2.94 -2.28
C ILE A 59 27.17 1.99 -2.31
N GLU A 60 26.90 0.69 -2.34
CA GLU A 60 27.95 -0.34 -2.33
C GLU A 60 28.82 -0.24 -3.59
N THR A 61 28.20 0.07 -4.74
CA THR A 61 28.91 0.23 -6.00
C THR A 61 29.77 1.51 -6.02
N LYS A 62 29.22 2.65 -5.60
CA LYS A 62 29.94 3.94 -5.67
C LYS A 62 31.00 4.11 -4.60
N TYR A 63 30.71 3.67 -3.38
CA TYR A 63 31.55 3.95 -2.20
C TYR A 63 32.30 2.74 -1.68
N HIS A 64 32.00 1.52 -2.17
CA HIS A 64 32.56 0.26 -1.65
C HIS A 64 32.37 0.10 -0.13
N LYS A 65 31.24 0.59 0.37
CA LYS A 65 30.82 0.55 1.78
C LYS A 65 29.36 0.11 1.85
N SER A 66 28.96 -0.49 2.96
CA SER A 66 27.58 -0.99 3.15
C SER A 66 26.54 0.14 3.13
N GLY A 67 25.45 -0.07 2.38
CA GLY A 67 24.29 0.82 2.33
C GLY A 67 23.18 0.48 3.33
N GLU A 68 23.31 -0.59 4.11
CA GLU A 68 22.24 -1.18 4.95
C GLU A 68 21.53 -0.18 5.89
N TRP A 69 22.22 0.88 6.31
CA TRP A 69 21.64 1.94 7.13
C TRP A 69 20.48 2.69 6.44
N LEU A 70 20.36 2.61 5.11
CA LEU A 70 19.23 3.16 4.36
C LEU A 70 17.90 2.50 4.71
N LYS A 71 17.89 1.26 5.22
CA LYS A 71 16.65 0.59 5.71
C LYS A 71 16.02 1.30 6.91
N GLN A 72 16.78 2.13 7.61
CA GLN A 72 16.30 2.90 8.76
C GLN A 72 15.85 4.32 8.37
N CYS A 73 16.01 4.71 7.10
CA CYS A 73 15.63 6.03 6.62
C CYS A 73 14.11 6.13 6.41
N ILE A 74 13.53 7.27 6.78
CA ILE A 74 12.11 7.54 6.52
C ILE A 74 11.89 7.88 5.03
N PRO A 75 10.66 7.74 4.49
CA PRO A 75 10.38 8.01 3.09
C PRO A 75 10.80 9.40 2.60
N GLN A 76 10.74 10.41 3.47
CA GLN A 76 11.18 11.78 3.18
C GLN A 76 12.70 11.83 2.92
N GLN A 77 13.51 11.17 3.75
CA GLN A 77 14.96 11.07 3.55
C GLN A 77 15.29 10.37 2.23
N MET A 78 14.58 9.29 1.92
CA MET A 78 14.78 8.54 0.67
C MET A 78 14.44 9.35 -0.60
N LYS A 79 13.55 10.34 -0.53
CA LYS A 79 13.30 11.25 -1.67
C LYS A 79 14.53 12.08 -2.04
N HIS A 80 15.32 12.48 -1.05
CA HIS A 80 16.52 13.30 -1.25
C HIS A 80 17.77 12.46 -1.58
N PHE A 81 17.71 11.14 -1.42
CA PHE A 81 18.83 10.24 -1.68
C PHE A 81 19.41 10.43 -3.09
N HIS A 82 18.56 10.45 -4.13
CA HIS A 82 19.04 10.55 -5.51
C HIS A 82 19.76 11.87 -5.77
N GLU A 83 19.26 12.98 -5.22
CA GLU A 83 19.84 14.32 -5.36
C GLU A 83 21.22 14.40 -4.70
N LEU A 84 21.39 13.80 -3.53
CA LEU A 84 22.67 13.74 -2.82
C LEU A 84 23.62 12.73 -3.46
N PHE A 85 23.11 11.60 -3.92
CA PHE A 85 23.90 10.51 -4.48
C PHE A 85 24.60 10.91 -5.79
N VAL A 86 23.97 11.72 -6.64
CA VAL A 86 24.60 12.19 -7.88
C VAL A 86 25.71 13.21 -7.64
N GLN A 87 25.77 13.81 -6.46
CA GLN A 87 26.81 14.78 -6.12
C GLN A 87 28.15 14.08 -5.88
N ASN A 88 29.23 14.83 -6.04
CA ASN A 88 30.57 14.39 -5.71
C ASN A 88 30.86 14.63 -4.21
N ILE A 89 30.12 13.94 -3.35
CA ILE A 89 30.28 13.99 -1.89
C ILE A 89 30.86 12.67 -1.36
N SER A 90 31.50 12.72 -0.20
CA SER A 90 32.02 11.52 0.45
C SER A 90 30.88 10.66 1.00
N TYR A 91 31.15 9.37 1.24
CA TYR A 91 30.19 8.47 1.89
C TYR A 91 29.74 9.00 3.26
N ASP A 92 30.67 9.55 4.05
CA ASP A 92 30.37 10.02 5.40
C ASP A 92 29.54 11.30 5.36
N ASP A 93 29.77 12.18 4.38
CA ASP A 93 28.97 13.39 4.19
C ASP A 93 27.57 13.05 3.66
N LEU A 94 27.45 12.09 2.73
CA LEU A 94 26.15 11.57 2.29
C LEU A 94 25.36 11.00 3.46
N LYS A 95 25.99 10.18 4.30
CA LYS A 95 25.34 9.57 5.47
C LYS A 95 24.91 10.61 6.49
N LYS A 96 25.73 11.66 6.72
CA LYS A 96 25.35 12.80 7.58
C LYS A 96 24.19 13.59 6.99
N ALA A 97 24.23 13.89 5.70
CA ALA A 97 23.17 14.62 5.01
C ALA A 97 21.84 13.87 5.05
N MET A 98 21.88 12.54 4.91
CA MET A 98 20.71 11.67 5.03
C MET A 98 20.20 11.53 6.47
N ALA A 99 21.02 11.83 7.49
CA ALA A 99 20.67 11.75 8.90
C ALA A 99 20.01 13.03 9.46
N ILE A 100 19.97 14.11 8.68
CA ILE A 100 19.36 15.38 9.08
C ILE A 100 17.85 15.30 8.78
N ASP A 101 17.09 14.98 9.83
CA ASP A 101 15.78 15.56 10.20
C ASP A 101 15.15 14.62 11.25
N LYS A 102 15.45 14.92 12.52
CA LYS A 102 14.75 14.41 13.71
C LYS A 102 14.08 15.55 14.49
N ASP A 103 13.73 16.63 13.80
CA ASP A 103 13.00 17.76 14.37
C ASP A 103 11.55 17.78 13.87
#